data_AF-A0A554KVS8-F1
#
_entry.id   AF-A0A554KVS8-F1
#
_cell.length_a   1.000
_cell.length_b   1.000
_cell.length_c   1.000
_cell.angle_alpha   90.00
_cell.angle_beta   90.00
_cell.angle_gamma   90.00
#
_symmetry.space_group_name_H-M   'P 1'
#
loop_
_entity.id
_entity.type
_entity.pdbx_description
1 polymer ?
#
loop_
_entity_poly.entity_id
_entity_poly.type
_entity_poly.pdbx_seq_one_letter_code
_entity_poly.pdbx_strand_id
1 'polypeptide(L)'
;MEKYQKYNLSLQLVVWISAIVIGAFQISINNRLKNLQDVVAIFAVPDDGAIQIHNVGKVNLYLHKFELPGKVHNFERPRLLPAGTGNSAYNWVPLPTGLKDGEEFDFKLYLTDNFNNKWIAEMGGKMGMKTSVINGKEQKLPIFIVWSYQTYKKDWNF
;
A
#
# COMPACT_ATOMS: atom_id res chain seq x y z
N MET A 1 10.99 49.47 -42.82
CA MET A 1 11.35 48.16 -42.26
C MET A 1 10.66 47.92 -40.90
N GLU A 2 9.43 48.41 -40.67
CA GLU A 2 8.83 48.48 -39.33
C GLU A 2 7.65 47.53 -39.07
N LYS A 3 6.81 47.25 -40.08
CA LYS A 3 5.62 46.40 -39.87
C LYS A 3 5.98 44.93 -39.67
N TYR A 4 6.83 44.38 -40.54
CA TYR A 4 7.26 42.98 -40.46
C TYR A 4 8.04 42.64 -39.20
N GLN A 5 8.86 43.56 -38.69
CA GLN A 5 9.58 43.37 -37.42
C GLN A 5 8.62 43.33 -36.22
N LYS A 6 7.60 44.21 -36.20
CA LYS A 6 6.55 44.20 -35.17
C LYS A 6 5.73 42.91 -35.20
N TYR A 7 5.35 42.41 -36.38
CA TYR A 7 4.65 41.13 -36.51
C TYR A 7 5.50 39.95 -36.03
N ASN A 8 6.79 39.91 -36.40
CA ASN A 8 7.70 38.86 -35.97
C ASN A 8 7.89 38.86 -34.45
N LEU A 9 8.04 40.03 -33.83
CA LEU A 9 8.17 40.16 -32.37
C LEU A 9 6.90 39.67 -31.65
N SER A 10 5.72 40.06 -32.12
CA SER A 10 4.44 39.59 -31.56
C SER A 10 4.29 38.07 -31.69
N LEU A 11 4.70 37.50 -32.83
CA LEU A 11 4.62 36.06 -33.08
C LEU A 11 5.59 35.30 -32.17
N GLN A 12 6.81 35.81 -31.98
CA GLN A 12 7.76 35.26 -31.02
C GLN A 12 7.21 35.32 -29.58
N LEU A 13 6.64 36.45 -29.15
CA LEU A 13 6.05 36.56 -27.81
C LEU A 13 4.92 35.55 -27.58
N VAL A 14 4.05 35.35 -28.58
CA VAL A 14 2.99 34.32 -28.50
C VAL A 14 3.61 32.93 -28.36
N VAL A 15 4.63 32.59 -29.16
CA VAL A 15 5.33 31.30 -29.07
C VAL A 15 5.96 31.10 -27.70
N TRP A 16 6.63 32.12 -27.15
CA TRP A 16 7.24 32.06 -25.82
C TRP A 16 6.21 31.84 -24.71
N ILE A 17 5.09 32.59 -24.74
CA ILE A 17 4.01 32.43 -23.76
C ILE A 17 3.38 31.03 -23.87
N SER A 18 3.10 30.56 -25.08
CA SER A 18 2.56 29.22 -25.30
C SER A 18 3.51 28.12 -24.81
N ALA A 19 4.82 28.28 -25.04
CA ALA A 19 5.82 27.33 -24.55
C ALA A 19 5.86 27.27 -23.01
N ILE A 20 5.80 28.43 -22.33
CA ILE A 20 5.75 28.49 -20.86
C ILE A 20 4.50 27.80 -20.32
N VAL A 21 3.33 28.07 -20.92
CA VAL A 21 2.05 27.47 -20.51
C VAL A 21 2.10 25.95 -20.67
N ILE A 22 2.53 25.46 -21.84
CA ILE A 22 2.66 24.01 -22.10
C ILE A 22 3.66 23.36 -21.14
N GLY A 23 4.80 24.01 -20.88
CA GLY A 23 5.80 23.53 -19.93
C GLY A 23 5.23 23.39 -18.51
N ALA A 24 4.47 24.38 -18.03
CA ALA A 24 3.81 24.32 -16.73
C ALA A 24 2.78 23.17 -16.64
N PHE A 25 2.00 22.95 -17.70
CA PHE A 25 1.07 21.81 -17.77
C PHE A 25 1.80 20.46 -17.74
N GLN A 26 2.92 20.31 -18.46
CA GLN A 26 3.72 19.10 -18.44
C GLN A 26 4.30 18.81 -17.05
N ILE A 27 4.79 19.82 -16.34
CA ILE A 27 5.28 19.68 -14.96
C ILE A 27 4.15 19.18 -14.05
N SER A 28 2.95 19.75 -14.17
CA SER A 28 1.78 19.32 -13.39
C SER A 28 1.40 17.87 -13.66
N ILE A 29 1.40 17.46 -14.94
CA ILE A 29 1.13 16.06 -15.34
C ILE A 29 2.20 15.13 -14.79
N ASN A 30 3.49 15.48 -14.92
CA ASN A 30 4.59 14.67 -14.41
C ASN A 30 4.54 14.50 -12.89
N ASN A 31 4.21 15.55 -12.15
CA ASN A 31 4.03 15.46 -10.70
C ASN A 31 2.87 14.54 -10.32
N ARG A 32 1.75 14.61 -11.06
CA ARG A 32 0.61 13.70 -10.87
C ARG A 32 0.97 12.24 -11.19
N LEU A 33 1.68 12.01 -12.29
CA LEU A 33 2.14 10.67 -12.68
C LEU A 33 3.11 10.09 -11.65
N LYS A 34 4.03 10.91 -11.12
CA LYS A 34 4.94 10.52 -10.05
C LYS A 34 4.17 10.10 -8.79
N ASN A 35 3.19 10.89 -8.38
CA ASN A 35 2.34 10.54 -7.23
C ASN A 35 1.53 9.25 -7.45
N LEU A 36 1.11 8.96 -8.69
CA LEU A 36 0.42 7.71 -9.06
C LEU A 36 1.37 6.52 -9.21
N GLN A 37 2.66 6.75 -9.41
CA GLN A 37 3.69 5.72 -9.44
C GLN A 37 4.20 5.38 -8.03
N ASP A 38 4.12 6.32 -7.08
CA ASP A 38 4.45 6.13 -5.67
C ASP A 38 3.29 5.53 -4.84
N VAL A 39 2.29 4.93 -5.50
CA VAL A 39 1.16 4.30 -4.81
C VAL A 39 1.66 3.06 -4.07
N VAL A 40 1.72 3.19 -2.75
CA VAL A 40 1.94 2.13 -1.79
C VAL A 40 0.57 1.64 -1.32
N ALA A 41 0.26 0.39 -1.60
CA ALA A 41 -0.98 -0.22 -1.17
C ALA A 41 -0.70 -1.67 -0.80
N ILE A 42 -1.10 -2.04 0.41
CA ILE A 42 -1.01 -3.41 0.89
C ILE A 42 -2.42 -3.94 1.08
N PHE A 43 -2.62 -5.18 0.63
CA PHE A 43 -3.85 -5.93 0.84
C PHE A 43 -3.58 -7.13 1.75
N ALA A 44 -4.52 -7.44 2.62
CA ALA A 44 -4.43 -8.56 3.55
C ALA A 44 -5.58 -9.55 3.35
N VAL A 45 -5.24 -10.83 3.20
CA VAL A 45 -6.20 -11.92 2.96
C VAL A 45 -5.98 -13.05 3.96
N PRO A 46 -7.01 -13.58 4.60
CA PRO A 46 -6.86 -14.78 5.43
C PRO A 46 -6.65 -16.00 4.51
N ASP A 47 -5.59 -16.77 4.75
CA ASP A 47 -5.34 -18.04 4.06
C ASP A 47 -4.55 -19.01 4.96
N ASP A 48 -4.78 -20.31 4.82
CA ASP A 48 -4.08 -21.41 5.53
C ASP A 48 -3.68 -21.14 7.01
N GLY A 49 -4.58 -20.58 7.81
CA GLY A 49 -4.32 -20.30 9.23
C GLY A 49 -3.40 -19.09 9.50
N ALA A 50 -3.20 -18.22 8.51
CA ALA A 50 -2.42 -17.00 8.58
C ALA A 50 -3.08 -15.87 7.76
N ILE A 51 -2.47 -14.69 7.79
CA ILE A 51 -2.85 -13.54 6.98
C ILE A 51 -1.76 -13.35 5.91
N GLN A 52 -2.13 -13.49 4.65
CA GLN A 52 -1.27 -13.14 3.52
C GLN A 52 -1.26 -11.64 3.32
N ILE A 53 -0.06 -11.09 3.25
CA ILE A 53 0.19 -9.67 2.97
C ILE A 53 0.70 -9.54 1.55
N HIS A 54 -0.08 -8.87 0.71
CA HIS A 54 0.19 -8.64 -0.71
C HIS A 54 0.47 -7.17 -0.97
N ASN A 55 1.48 -6.88 -1.79
CA ASN A 55 1.74 -5.53 -2.27
C ASN A 55 1.01 -5.32 -3.60
N VAL A 56 -0.07 -4.54 -3.55
CA VAL A 56 -0.87 -4.15 -4.73
C VAL A 56 -0.47 -2.76 -5.26
N GLY A 57 0.57 -2.16 -4.68
CA GLY A 57 1.18 -0.93 -5.14
C GLY A 57 2.12 -1.13 -6.33
N LYS A 58 2.78 -0.04 -6.73
CA LYS A 58 3.74 -0.02 -7.85
C LYS A 58 5.21 -0.02 -7.44
N VAL A 59 5.48 0.16 -6.15
CA VAL A 59 6.84 0.20 -5.60
C VAL A 59 7.08 -0.98 -4.68
N ASN A 60 8.29 -1.53 -4.72
CA ASN A 60 8.68 -2.57 -3.78
C ASN A 60 8.71 -2.01 -2.36
N LEU A 61 8.25 -2.83 -1.41
CA LEU A 61 8.18 -2.48 -0.01
C LEU A 61 9.00 -3.47 0.80
N TYR A 62 9.51 -3.02 1.93
CA TYR A 62 10.29 -3.82 2.84
C TYR A 62 9.63 -3.77 4.20
N LEU A 63 9.14 -4.91 4.67
CA LEU A 63 8.45 -5.07 5.95
C LEU A 63 9.46 -5.26 7.08
N HIS A 64 9.48 -4.32 8.02
CA HIS A 64 10.39 -4.33 9.17
C HIS A 64 9.74 -4.87 10.44
N LYS A 65 8.45 -4.58 10.62
CA LYS A 65 7.72 -4.92 11.84
C LYS A 65 6.24 -5.08 11.53
N PHE A 66 5.59 -5.97 12.29
CA PHE A 66 4.13 -5.99 12.40
C PHE A 66 3.69 -5.96 13.86
N GLU A 67 2.51 -5.41 14.08
CA GLU A 67 1.84 -5.35 15.38
C GLU A 67 0.42 -5.89 15.23
N LEU A 68 0.14 -7.03 15.87
CA LEU A 68 -1.20 -7.62 16.00
C LEU A 68 -1.56 -7.73 17.48
N PRO A 69 -2.85 -7.88 17.82
CA PRO A 69 -3.26 -8.19 19.18
C PRO A 69 -2.57 -9.45 19.69
N GLY A 70 -1.88 -9.29 20.82
CA GLY A 70 -1.12 -10.37 21.46
C GLY A 70 0.21 -10.73 20.78
N LYS A 71 0.58 -10.09 19.66
CA LYS A 71 1.80 -10.43 18.93
C LYS A 71 2.44 -9.24 18.23
N VAL A 72 3.64 -8.89 18.69
CA VAL A 72 4.52 -7.93 18.01
C VAL A 72 5.74 -8.68 17.52
N HIS A 73 6.14 -8.42 16.27
CA HIS A 73 7.32 -9.03 15.70
C HIS A 73 8.15 -8.00 14.94
N ASN A 74 9.42 -7.93 15.29
CA ASN A 74 10.43 -7.15 14.58
C ASN A 74 11.30 -8.13 13.80
N PHE A 75 11.47 -7.88 12.50
CA PHE A 75 12.36 -8.66 11.67
C PHE A 75 13.79 -8.14 11.81
N GLU A 76 14.77 -9.03 12.02
CA GLU A 76 16.20 -8.65 12.01
C GLU A 76 16.63 -8.08 10.65
N ARG A 77 16.03 -8.59 9.58
CA ARG A 77 16.20 -8.10 8.21
C ARG A 77 14.84 -7.88 7.57
N PRO A 78 14.62 -6.75 6.89
CA PRO A 78 13.33 -6.44 6.30
C PRO A 78 12.92 -7.49 5.25
N ARG A 79 11.64 -7.87 5.25
CA ARG A 79 11.09 -8.81 4.28
C ARG A 79 10.61 -8.07 3.04
N LEU A 80 11.08 -8.47 1.86
CA LEU A 80 10.66 -7.87 0.60
C LEU A 80 9.20 -8.24 0.29
N LEU A 81 8.42 -7.22 -0.04
CA LEU A 81 7.07 -7.26 -0.59
C LEU A 81 7.16 -6.66 -2.00
N PRO A 82 7.41 -7.49 -3.03
CA PRO A 82 7.62 -6.99 -4.39
C PRO A 82 6.33 -6.41 -4.97
N ALA A 83 6.44 -5.37 -5.79
CA ALA A 83 5.33 -4.80 -6.53
C ALA A 83 5.16 -5.47 -7.90
N GLY A 84 3.93 -5.48 -8.40
CA GLY A 84 3.61 -5.99 -9.75
C GLY A 84 3.80 -7.49 -9.94
N THR A 85 4.17 -8.21 -8.89
CA THR A 85 4.15 -9.67 -8.85
C THR A 85 2.71 -10.14 -8.63
N GLY A 86 2.29 -11.17 -9.38
CA GLY A 86 0.97 -11.77 -9.18
C GLY A 86 0.79 -12.38 -7.78
N ASN A 87 -0.33 -13.06 -7.55
CA ASN A 87 -0.75 -13.63 -6.24
C ASN A 87 0.24 -14.62 -5.59
N SER A 88 1.41 -14.88 -6.18
CA SER A 88 2.45 -15.77 -5.66
C SER A 88 3.49 -15.08 -4.76
N ALA A 89 3.51 -13.75 -4.69
CA ALA A 89 4.50 -13.02 -3.92
C ALA A 89 3.88 -12.28 -2.74
N TYR A 90 3.75 -13.01 -1.64
CA TYR A 90 3.19 -12.53 -0.38
C TYR A 90 4.08 -12.88 0.80
N ASN A 91 3.87 -12.21 1.92
CA ASN A 91 4.43 -12.63 3.20
C ASN A 91 3.30 -13.07 4.14
N TRP A 92 3.60 -14.07 4.96
CA TRP A 92 2.68 -14.57 5.97
C TRP A 92 2.84 -13.83 7.28
N VAL A 93 1.72 -13.36 7.80
CA VAL A 93 1.58 -12.80 9.14
C VAL A 93 0.70 -13.75 9.94
N PRO A 94 1.09 -14.14 11.17
CA PRO A 94 0.29 -15.03 12.00
C PRO A 94 -1.08 -14.41 12.33
N LEU A 95 -2.08 -15.27 12.55
CA LEU A 95 -3.37 -14.81 13.08
C LEU A 95 -3.22 -14.23 14.50
N PRO A 96 -4.05 -13.24 14.87
CA PRO A 96 -4.11 -12.72 16.23
C PRO A 96 -4.62 -13.79 17.21
N THR A 97 -4.17 -13.71 18.45
CA THR A 97 -4.51 -14.68 19.51
C THR A 97 -5.37 -14.03 20.59
N GLY A 98 -6.26 -14.83 21.21
CA GLY A 98 -7.06 -14.37 22.35
C GLY A 98 -8.32 -13.60 21.98
N LEU A 99 -8.72 -13.60 20.70
CA LEU A 99 -9.97 -13.01 20.25
C LEU A 99 -11.17 -13.92 20.56
N LYS A 100 -12.31 -13.29 20.81
CA LYS A 100 -13.63 -13.94 20.98
C LYS A 100 -14.42 -13.94 19.68
N ASP A 101 -15.46 -14.77 19.64
CA ASP A 101 -16.39 -14.81 18.51
C ASP A 101 -17.07 -13.45 18.32
N GLY A 102 -16.95 -12.90 17.10
CA GLY A 102 -17.44 -11.58 16.74
C GLY A 102 -16.51 -10.42 17.10
N GLU A 103 -15.34 -10.68 17.71
CA GLU A 103 -14.40 -9.63 18.10
C GLU A 103 -13.62 -9.11 16.89
N GLU A 104 -13.55 -7.79 16.78
CA GLU A 104 -12.76 -7.09 15.77
C GLU A 104 -11.35 -6.84 16.28
N PHE A 105 -10.39 -6.79 15.36
CA PHE A 105 -9.00 -6.50 15.65
C PHE A 105 -8.42 -5.55 14.61
N ASP A 106 -7.44 -4.77 15.06
CA ASP A 106 -6.61 -3.95 14.19
C ASP A 106 -5.17 -4.43 14.22
N PHE A 107 -4.47 -4.28 13.10
CA PHE A 107 -3.05 -4.57 13.02
C PHE A 107 -2.33 -3.59 12.11
N LYS A 108 -1.03 -3.43 12.37
CA LYS A 108 -0.18 -2.45 11.68
C LYS A 108 1.05 -3.12 11.08
N LEU A 109 1.44 -2.65 9.90
CA LEU A 109 2.67 -3.04 9.23
C LEU A 109 3.55 -1.80 9.08
N TYR A 110 4.84 -1.96 9.38
CA TYR A 110 5.85 -0.91 9.28
C TYR A 110 6.75 -1.22 8.08
N LEU A 111 6.70 -0.35 7.08
CA LEU A 111 7.26 -0.59 5.77
C LEU A 111 8.24 0.52 5.38
N THR A 112 9.24 0.19 4.58
CA THR A 112 10.01 1.18 3.81
C THR A 112 9.89 0.91 2.32
N ASP A 113 10.01 1.93 1.48
CA ASP A 113 10.11 1.76 0.02
C ASP A 113 11.58 1.76 -0.45
N ASN A 114 11.78 1.63 -1.77
CA ASN A 114 13.10 1.69 -2.42
C ASN A 114 13.83 3.04 -2.23
N PHE A 115 13.12 4.10 -1.89
CA PHE A 115 13.66 5.43 -1.65
C PHE A 115 13.86 5.71 -0.16
N ASN A 116 13.75 4.68 0.67
CA ASN A 116 13.87 4.76 2.13
C ASN A 116 12.80 5.64 2.79
N ASN A 117 11.69 5.92 2.12
CA ASN A 117 10.55 6.56 2.79
C ASN A 117 9.88 5.54 3.71
N LYS A 118 9.46 6.00 4.89
CA LYS A 118 8.78 5.19 5.90
C LYS A 118 7.27 5.27 5.75
N TRP A 119 6.63 4.11 5.85
CA TRP A 119 5.20 3.93 5.67
C TRP A 119 4.62 3.08 6.79
N ILE A 120 3.35 3.33 7.11
CA ILE A 120 2.54 2.50 7.99
C ILE A 120 1.30 2.07 7.22
N ALA A 121 1.06 0.77 7.15
CA ALA A 121 -0.20 0.22 6.66
C ALA A 121 -1.06 -0.21 7.86
N GLU A 122 -2.28 0.32 7.92
CA GLU A 122 -3.27 -0.01 8.95
C GLU A 122 -4.34 -0.90 8.36
N MET A 123 -4.64 -1.98 9.07
CA MET A 123 -5.51 -3.05 8.63
C MET A 123 -6.35 -3.52 9.81
N GLY A 124 -7.42 -4.22 9.50
CA GLY A 124 -8.31 -4.77 10.52
C GLY A 124 -8.89 -6.10 10.11
N GLY A 125 -9.65 -6.68 11.01
CA GLY A 125 -10.33 -7.92 10.76
C GLY A 125 -11.30 -8.27 11.87
N LYS A 126 -11.97 -9.40 11.69
CA LYS A 126 -12.94 -9.95 12.64
C LYS A 126 -12.75 -11.44 12.76
N MET A 127 -12.76 -11.93 13.99
CA MET A 127 -12.88 -13.37 14.26
C MET A 127 -14.36 -13.76 14.25
N GLY A 128 -14.69 -14.81 13.54
CA GLY A 128 -16.01 -15.47 13.61
C GLY A 128 -15.85 -16.95 13.85
N MET A 129 -16.96 -17.63 14.11
CA MET A 129 -17.01 -19.09 14.18
C MET A 129 -17.89 -19.64 13.06
N LYS A 130 -17.39 -20.62 12.31
CA LYS A 130 -18.16 -21.33 11.30
C LYS A 130 -18.31 -22.80 11.70
N THR A 131 -19.55 -23.27 11.75
CA THR A 131 -19.82 -24.70 11.90
C THR A 131 -19.47 -25.42 10.59
N SER A 132 -18.57 -26.39 10.67
CA SER A 132 -18.19 -27.26 9.56
C SER A 132 -18.37 -28.71 9.99
N VAL A 133 -18.84 -29.55 9.07
CA VAL A 133 -18.96 -30.99 9.31
C VAL A 133 -17.65 -31.66 8.88
N ILE A 134 -16.87 -32.14 9.85
CA ILE A 134 -15.62 -32.86 9.62
C ILE A 134 -15.80 -34.27 10.15
N ASN A 135 -15.62 -35.27 9.28
CA ASN A 135 -15.81 -36.69 9.60
C ASN A 135 -17.19 -36.99 10.20
N GLY A 136 -18.24 -36.36 9.67
CA GLY A 136 -19.63 -36.57 10.13
C GLY A 136 -19.97 -35.94 11.48
N LYS A 137 -19.06 -35.19 12.10
CA LYS A 137 -19.30 -34.43 13.33
C LYS A 137 -19.27 -32.93 13.04
N GLU A 138 -20.25 -32.22 13.58
CA GLU A 138 -20.23 -30.75 13.58
C GLU A 138 -19.12 -30.24 14.51
N GLN A 139 -18.25 -29.40 13.96
CA GLN A 139 -17.19 -28.72 14.69
C GLN A 139 -17.27 -27.21 14.39
N LYS A 140 -17.14 -26.39 15.43
CA LYS A 140 -17.01 -24.93 15.28
C LYS A 140 -15.55 -24.60 15.04
N LEU A 141 -15.24 -24.04 13.88
CA LEU A 141 -13.89 -23.61 13.52
C LEU A 141 -13.81 -22.09 13.51
N PRO A 142 -12.71 -21.49 13.99
CA PRO A 142 -12.48 -20.07 13.85
C PRO A 142 -12.30 -19.72 12.38
N ILE A 143 -13.00 -18.68 11.94
CA ILE A 143 -12.82 -18.03 10.65
C ILE A 143 -12.36 -16.60 10.90
N PHE A 144 -11.50 -16.10 10.02
CA PHE A 144 -11.03 -14.73 10.08
C PHE A 144 -11.47 -14.02 8.82
N ILE A 145 -12.00 -12.82 8.98
CA ILE A 145 -12.26 -11.89 7.88
C ILE A 145 -11.26 -10.75 8.07
N VAL A 146 -10.56 -10.36 7.01
CA VAL A 146 -9.51 -9.34 7.06
C VAL A 146 -9.81 -8.28 6.02
N TRP A 147 -9.53 -7.02 6.35
CA TRP A 147 -9.65 -5.88 5.46
C TRP A 147 -8.49 -4.90 5.67
N SER A 148 -8.27 -4.03 4.69
CA SER A 148 -7.22 -3.01 4.73
C SER A 148 -7.86 -1.62 4.79
N TYR A 149 -7.38 -0.75 5.68
CA TYR A 149 -7.92 0.60 5.83
C TYR A 149 -7.18 1.58 4.93
N GLN A 150 -5.90 1.81 5.24
CA GLN A 150 -5.09 2.83 4.58
C GLN A 150 -3.61 2.51 4.72
N THR A 151 -2.82 3.07 3.81
CA THR A 151 -1.36 3.10 3.91
C THR A 151 -0.90 4.54 3.72
N TYR A 152 -0.08 5.04 4.64
CA TYR A 152 0.32 6.44 4.65
C TYR A 152 1.78 6.61 5.06
N LYS A 153 2.40 7.70 4.59
CA LYS A 153 3.77 8.06 4.97
C LYS A 153 3.78 8.53 6.42
N LYS A 154 4.63 7.92 7.24
CA LYS A 154 4.84 8.33 8.63
C LYS A 154 6.19 7.83 9.10
N ASP A 155 6.97 8.74 9.68
CA ASP A 155 8.20 8.36 10.34
C ASP A 155 7.93 7.52 11.59
N TRP A 156 8.78 6.52 11.77
CA TRP A 156 8.79 5.63 12.91
C TRP A 156 10.22 5.24 13.25
N ASN A 157 10.48 4.93 14.51
CA ASN A 157 11.76 4.43 15.02
C ASN A 157 11.48 3.23 15.93
N PHE A 158 12.43 2.30 16.01
CA PHE A 158 12.36 1.10 16.85
C PHE A 158 13.39 1.15 17.96
#